data_AF-A0A3C0LA36-F1
#
_entry.id   AF-A0A3C0LA36-F1
#
_cell.length_a   1.000
_cell.length_b   1.000
_cell.length_c   1.000
_cell.angle_alpha   90.00
_cell.angle_beta   90.00
_cell.angle_gamma   90.00
#
_symmetry.space_group_name_H-M   'P 1'
#
loop_
_entity.id
_entity.type
_entity.pdbx_description
1 polymer ?
#
loop_
_entity_poly.entity_id
_entity_poly.type
_entity_poly.pdbx_seq_one_letter_code
_entity_poly.pdbx_strand_id
1 'polypeptide(L)'
;MVDGRLDTINVDIIFEATKKDDAIALQVLRDTGTYLGIAIANIINVLNPEAVIVEVKIIEAGEFVFQSLRETVKNKALSYPFKEVKIILGILGDDGVAIGASTLILERFLK
;
A
#
# COMPACT_ATOMS: atom_id res chain seq x y z
N MET A 1 -23.97 -2.48 -2.97
CA MET A 1 -24.23 -1.12 -3.54
C MET A 1 -24.57 -0.19 -2.39
N VAL A 2 -24.20 1.09 -2.48
CA VAL A 2 -24.52 2.09 -1.44
C VAL A 2 -25.82 2.76 -1.86
N ASP A 3 -26.93 2.42 -1.20
CA ASP A 3 -28.27 2.93 -1.54
C ASP A 3 -28.64 2.77 -3.03
N GLY A 4 -28.22 1.67 -3.66
CA GLY A 4 -28.46 1.41 -5.08
C GLY A 4 -27.62 2.25 -6.05
N ARG A 5 -26.62 2.99 -5.57
CA ARG A 5 -25.67 3.78 -6.38
C ARG A 5 -24.26 3.21 -6.32
N LEU A 6 -23.58 3.22 -7.47
CA LEU A 6 -22.19 2.74 -7.62
C LEU A 6 -21.20 3.90 -7.66
N ASP A 7 -21.61 5.03 -8.24
CA ASP A 7 -20.84 6.27 -8.37
C ASP A 7 -20.46 6.89 -7.02
N THR A 8 -21.18 6.52 -5.96
CA THR A 8 -20.89 6.97 -4.61
C THR A 8 -19.89 6.10 -3.87
N ILE A 9 -19.50 4.93 -4.39
CA ILE A 9 -18.57 4.03 -3.70
C ILE A 9 -17.17 4.62 -3.71
N ASN A 10 -16.62 4.87 -2.52
CA ASN A 10 -15.27 5.36 -2.32
C ASN A 10 -14.59 4.61 -1.18
N VAL A 11 -13.31 4.90 -0.98
CA VAL A 11 -12.47 4.24 0.03
C VAL A 11 -13.02 4.46 1.44
N ASP A 12 -13.51 5.66 1.76
CA ASP A 12 -14.06 5.97 3.09
C ASP A 12 -15.29 5.11 3.41
N ILE A 13 -16.19 4.93 2.44
CA ILE A 13 -17.37 4.07 2.61
C ILE A 13 -16.98 2.60 2.79
N ILE A 14 -15.98 2.13 2.04
CA ILE A 14 -15.47 0.76 2.21
C ILE A 14 -14.96 0.57 3.65
N PHE A 15 -14.26 1.57 4.21
CA PHE A 15 -13.79 1.52 5.59
C PHE A 15 -14.91 1.60 6.64
N GLU A 16 -15.92 2.43 6.43
CA GLU A 16 -17.07 2.45 7.33
C GLU A 16 -17.86 1.13 7.28
N ALA A 17 -17.85 0.44 6.14
CA ALA A 17 -18.46 -0.89 6.01
C ALA A 17 -17.65 -1.97 6.74
N THR A 18 -16.31 -1.91 6.74
CA THR A 18 -15.50 -2.89 7.48
C THR A 18 -15.68 -2.79 9.00
N LYS A 19 -15.92 -1.58 9.54
CA LYS A 19 -16.27 -1.38 10.96
C LYS A 19 -17.58 -2.08 11.37
N LYS A 20 -18.38 -2.52 10.40
CA LYS A 20 -19.64 -3.24 10.59
C LYS A 20 -19.53 -4.72 10.17
N ASP A 21 -18.31 -5.24 10.05
CA ASP A 21 -18.00 -6.61 9.60
C ASP A 21 -18.61 -6.97 8.24
N ASP A 22 -18.75 -5.99 7.33
CA ASP A 22 -19.21 -6.25 5.97
C ASP A 22 -18.21 -7.15 5.24
N ALA A 23 -18.65 -8.38 4.92
CA ALA A 23 -17.80 -9.40 4.32
C ALA A 23 -17.25 -9.01 2.95
N ILE A 24 -18.00 -8.23 2.16
CA ILE A 24 -17.58 -7.78 0.83
C ILE A 24 -16.50 -6.71 0.98
N ALA A 25 -16.71 -5.72 1.86
CA ALA A 25 -15.72 -4.68 2.12
C ALA A 25 -14.40 -5.27 2.65
N LEU A 26 -14.49 -6.22 3.59
CA LEU A 26 -13.31 -6.94 4.09
C LEU A 26 -12.62 -7.74 2.98
N GLN A 27 -13.37 -8.37 2.07
CA GLN A 27 -12.78 -9.09 0.94
C GLN A 27 -12.06 -8.16 -0.01
N VAL A 28 -12.65 -7.01 -0.35
CA VAL A 28 -12.02 -6.00 -1.21
C VAL A 28 -10.68 -5.53 -0.64
N LEU A 29 -10.59 -5.31 0.68
CA LEU A 29 -9.33 -4.94 1.32
C LEU A 29 -8.28 -6.06 1.27
N ARG A 30 -8.68 -7.32 1.50
CA ARG A 30 -7.77 -8.48 1.37
C ARG A 30 -7.26 -8.68 -0.04
N ASP A 31 -8.14 -8.55 -1.03
CA ASP A 31 -7.77 -8.64 -2.45
C ASP A 31 -6.80 -7.51 -2.83
N THR A 32 -7.08 -6.29 -2.36
CA THR A 32 -6.18 -5.14 -2.54
C THR A 32 -4.80 -5.42 -1.97
N GLY A 33 -4.70 -5.94 -0.74
CA GLY A 33 -3.43 -6.33 -0.11
C GLY A 33 -2.71 -7.41 -0.92
N THR A 34 -3.44 -8.41 -1.43
CA THR A 34 -2.89 -9.48 -2.27
C THR A 34 -2.26 -8.93 -3.55
N TYR A 35 -2.98 -8.07 -4.29
CA TYR A 35 -2.47 -7.50 -5.53
C TYR A 35 -1.27 -6.56 -5.29
N LEU A 36 -1.30 -5.76 -4.21
CA LEU A 36 -0.13 -4.97 -3.80
C LEU A 36 1.07 -5.86 -3.46
N GLY A 37 0.83 -6.96 -2.75
CA GLY A 37 1.88 -7.91 -2.40
C GLY A 37 2.50 -8.58 -3.63
N ILE A 38 1.71 -8.88 -4.67
CA ILE A 38 2.22 -9.37 -5.96
C ILE A 38 3.14 -8.33 -6.60
N ALA A 39 2.71 -7.06 -6.65
CA ALA A 39 3.51 -5.98 -7.24
C ALA A 39 4.84 -5.79 -6.50
N ILE A 40 4.81 -5.78 -5.16
CA ILE A 40 6.01 -5.64 -4.33
C ILE A 40 6.94 -6.84 -4.48
N ALA A 41 6.42 -8.07 -4.51
CA ALA A 41 7.23 -9.27 -4.76
C ALA A 41 7.96 -9.19 -6.11
N ASN A 42 7.29 -8.70 -7.16
CA ASN A 42 7.91 -8.50 -8.46
C ASN A 42 9.03 -7.46 -8.39
N ILE A 43 8.82 -6.34 -7.70
CA ILE A 43 9.85 -5.30 -7.47
C ILE A 43 11.06 -5.90 -6.75
N ILE A 44 10.84 -6.67 -5.68
CA ILE A 44 11.90 -7.34 -4.92
C ILE A 44 12.69 -8.29 -5.81
N ASN A 45 12.00 -9.11 -6.60
CA ASN A 45 12.61 -10.10 -7.46
C ASN A 45 13.45 -9.48 -8.59
N VAL A 46 13.04 -8.32 -9.11
CA VAL A 46 13.71 -7.67 -10.24
C VAL A 46 14.83 -6.73 -9.79
N LEU A 47 14.62 -5.97 -8.72
CA LEU A 47 15.53 -4.89 -8.31
C LEU A 47 16.40 -5.24 -7.10
N ASN A 48 16.06 -6.26 -6.32
CA ASN A 48 16.70 -6.58 -5.04
C ASN A 48 16.98 -5.33 -4.16
N PRO A 49 15.97 -4.49 -3.88
CA PRO A 49 16.18 -3.25 -3.16
C PRO A 49 16.43 -3.49 -1.66
N GLU A 50 17.12 -2.58 -1.00
CA GLU A 50 17.27 -2.59 0.47
C GLU A 50 15.95 -2.27 1.18
N ALA A 51 15.08 -1.48 0.55
CA ALA A 51 13.79 -1.10 1.11
C ALA A 51 12.72 -0.85 0.04
N VAL A 52 11.47 -1.13 0.40
CA VAL A 52 10.26 -0.74 -0.33
C VAL A 52 9.42 0.10 0.63
N ILE A 53 9.23 1.37 0.27
CA ILE A 53 8.44 2.33 1.05
C ILE A 53 7.03 2.36 0.46
N VAL A 54 6.04 2.09 1.30
CA VAL A 54 4.63 2.01 0.90
C VAL A 54 3.89 3.17 1.54
N GLU A 55 3.45 4.11 0.70
CA GLU A 55 2.66 5.27 1.11
C GLU A 55 1.28 5.15 0.50
N VAL A 56 0.33 4.61 1.27
CA VAL A 56 -1.04 4.36 0.81
C VAL A 56 -2.01 4.67 1.95
N LYS A 57 -2.93 5.61 1.72
CA LYS A 57 -4.01 5.98 2.66
C LYS A 57 -4.80 4.77 3.15
N ILE A 58 -4.93 3.75 2.30
CA ILE A 58 -5.70 2.55 2.60
C ILE A 58 -5.05 1.65 3.68
N ILE A 59 -3.77 1.86 4.02
CA ILE A 59 -3.10 1.07 5.05
C ILE A 59 -3.47 1.55 6.46
N GLU A 60 -3.87 2.81 6.61
CA GLU A 60 -4.31 3.35 7.91
C GLU A 60 -5.61 2.71 8.40
N ALA A 61 -6.46 2.23 7.50
CA ALA A 61 -7.77 1.72 7.86
C ALA A 61 -7.95 0.20 7.71
N GLY A 62 -6.84 -0.55 7.69
CA GLY A 62 -6.91 -1.97 7.99
C GLY A 62 -5.57 -2.68 8.11
N GLU A 63 -5.39 -3.37 9.23
CA GLU A 63 -4.40 -4.44 9.39
C GLU A 63 -4.56 -5.53 8.30
N PHE A 64 -5.78 -5.69 7.77
CA PHE A 64 -6.12 -6.64 6.69
C PHE A 64 -5.33 -6.44 5.40
N VAL A 65 -5.20 -5.20 4.91
CA VAL A 65 -4.48 -4.93 3.65
C VAL A 65 -3.01 -5.27 3.84
N PHE A 66 -2.42 -4.81 4.94
CA PHE A 66 -1.01 -4.98 5.23
C PHE A 66 -0.64 -6.44 5.53
N GLN A 67 -1.53 -7.18 6.20
CA GLN A 67 -1.36 -8.61 6.44
C GLN A 67 -1.36 -9.39 5.12
N SER A 68 -2.41 -9.24 4.29
CA SER A 68 -2.48 -9.93 2.99
C SER A 68 -1.32 -9.55 2.07
N LEU A 69 -0.87 -8.30 2.12
CA LEU A 69 0.32 -7.84 1.43
C LEU A 69 1.57 -8.58 1.91
N ARG A 70 1.87 -8.58 3.21
CA ARG A 70 3.07 -9.24 3.75
C ARG A 70 3.09 -10.74 3.49
N GLU A 71 1.95 -11.41 3.68
CA GLU A 71 1.80 -12.84 3.38
C GLU A 71 2.06 -13.11 1.90
N THR A 72 1.48 -12.30 1.01
CA THR A 72 1.66 -12.47 -0.43
C THR A 72 3.10 -12.22 -0.87
N VAL A 73 3.75 -11.18 -0.34
CA VAL A 73 5.17 -10.92 -0.64
C VAL A 73 6.04 -12.08 -0.19
N LYS A 74 5.86 -12.54 1.05
CA LYS A 74 6.60 -13.69 1.60
C LYS A 74 6.48 -14.94 0.72
N ASN A 75 5.30 -15.17 0.13
CA ASN A 75 5.03 -16.35 -0.69
C ASN A 75 5.51 -16.21 -2.14
N LYS A 76 5.73 -14.99 -2.65
CA LYS A 76 6.04 -14.74 -4.07
C LYS A 76 7.42 -14.14 -4.33
N ALA A 77 8.05 -13.53 -3.33
CA ALA A 77 9.41 -13.03 -3.43
C ALA A 77 10.43 -14.16 -3.29
N LEU A 78 11.56 -14.05 -3.97
CA LEU A 78 12.69 -14.95 -3.82
C LEU A 78 13.23 -14.89 -2.38
N SER A 79 13.48 -16.05 -1.79
CA SER A 79 13.79 -16.19 -0.36
C SER A 79 15.01 -15.41 0.12
N TYR A 80 16.00 -15.17 -0.74
CA TYR A 80 17.21 -14.42 -0.38
C TYR A 80 16.93 -12.90 -0.36
N PRO A 81 16.52 -12.25 -1.47
CA PRO A 81 16.09 -10.84 -1.48
C PRO A 81 15.06 -10.49 -0.40
N PHE A 82 14.08 -11.37 -0.18
CA PHE A 82 13.01 -11.14 0.79
C PHE A 82 13.51 -11.03 2.24
N LYS A 83 14.62 -11.71 2.59
CA LYS A 83 15.18 -11.65 3.95
C LYS A 83 15.88 -10.34 4.25
N GLU A 84 16.36 -9.65 3.23
CA GLU A 84 17.16 -8.42 3.38
C GLU A 84 16.31 -7.16 3.19
N VAL A 85 15.30 -7.21 2.32
CA VAL A 85 14.45 -6.04 2.02
C VAL A 85 13.56 -5.64 3.19
N LYS A 86 13.52 -4.34 3.50
CA LYS A 86 12.59 -3.76 4.47
C LYS A 86 11.34 -3.24 3.77
N ILE A 87 10.16 -3.70 4.20
CA ILE A 87 8.87 -3.14 3.75
C ILE A 87 8.37 -2.19 4.85
N ILE A 88 8.37 -0.89 4.55
CA ILE A 88 8.19 0.20 5.51
C ILE A 88 7.02 1.08 5.07
N LEU A 89 6.28 1.64 6.03
CA LEU A 89 5.26 2.65 5.74
C LEU A 89 5.89 4.04 5.59
N GLY A 90 5.44 4.78 4.57
CA GLY A 90 5.79 6.19 4.40
C GLY A 90 5.31 7.02 5.60
N ILE A 91 6.07 8.07 5.92
CA ILE A 91 5.82 8.94 7.08
C ILE A 91 5.49 10.38 6.70
N LEU A 92 5.54 10.72 5.40
CA LEU A 92 5.37 12.09 4.95
C LEU A 92 3.90 12.45 4.73
N GLY A 93 3.05 11.43 4.54
CA GLY A 93 1.60 11.61 4.48
C GLY A 93 1.20 12.51 3.32
N ASP A 94 0.20 13.37 3.56
CA ASP A 94 -0.34 14.27 2.54
C ASP A 94 0.68 15.29 2.02
N ASP A 95 1.72 15.60 2.81
CA ASP A 95 2.76 16.55 2.42
C ASP A 95 3.86 15.90 1.56
N GLY A 96 3.91 14.57 1.44
CA GLY A 96 4.99 13.86 0.74
C GLY A 96 5.18 14.31 -0.70
N VAL A 97 4.08 14.61 -1.41
CA VAL A 97 4.14 15.12 -2.79
C VAL A 97 4.76 16.52 -2.85
N ALA A 98 4.34 17.43 -1.97
CA ALA A 98 4.85 18.81 -1.95
C ALA A 98 6.33 18.84 -1.52
N ILE A 99 6.70 18.03 -0.53
CA ILE A 99 8.09 17.86 -0.08
C ILE A 99 8.94 17.32 -1.22
N GLY A 100 8.51 16.25 -1.90
CA GLY A 100 9.24 15.67 -3.03
C GLY A 100 9.42 16.66 -4.18
N ALA A 101 8.35 17.35 -4.57
CA ALA A 101 8.39 18.33 -5.66
C ALA A 101 9.33 19.51 -5.35
N SER A 102 9.26 20.07 -4.14
CA SER A 102 10.16 21.16 -3.72
C SER A 102 11.62 20.70 -3.61
N THR A 103 11.87 19.47 -3.16
CA THR A 103 13.21 18.88 -3.05
C THR A 103 13.91 18.83 -4.41
N LEU A 104 13.20 18.52 -5.51
CA LEU A 104 13.78 18.49 -6.86
C LEU A 104 14.33 19.88 -7.29
N ILE A 105 13.67 20.96 -6.89
CA ILE A 105 14.12 22.33 -7.17
C ILE A 105 15.30 22.70 -6.26
N LEU A 106 15.20 22.37 -4.96
CA LEU A 106 16.25 22.62 -3.98
C LEU A 106 17.54 21.89 -4.36
N GLU A 107 17.46 20.63 -4.79
CA GLU A 107 18.63 19.85 -5.22
C GLU A 107 19.37 20.55 -6.37
N ARG A 108 18.63 21.11 -7.32
CA ARG A 108 19.19 21.83 -8.47
C ARG A 108 19.79 23.19 -8.11
N PHE A 109 19.30 23.82 -7.05
CA PHE A 109 19.78 25.14 -6.61
C PHE A 109 20.97 25.04 -5.65
N LEU A 110 21.05 23.95 -4.87
CA LEU A 110 22.09 23.71 -3.87
C LEU A 110 23.28 22.90 -4.40
N LYS A 111 23.18 22.33 -5.61
CA LYS A 111 24.30 21.79 -6.39
C LYS A 111 24.82 22.84 -7.37
#